data_AF-A0A4J1TIQ4-F1
#
_entry.id   AF-A0A4J1TIQ4-F1
#
_cell.length_a   1.000
_cell.length_b   1.000
_cell.length_c   1.000
_cell.angle_alpha   90.00
_cell.angle_beta   90.00
_cell.angle_gamma   90.00
#
_symmetry.space_group_name_H-M   'P 1'
#
loop_
_entity.id
_entity.type
_entity.pdbx_description
1 polymer ?
#
loop_
_entity_poly.entity_id
_entity_poly.type
_entity_poly.pdbx_seq_one_letter_code
_entity_poly.pdbx_strand_id
1 'polypeptide(L)'
;MILKIYNGEYSLQWDGIYYLALIDYPNIQEWELEKIAKFIAYEKLHKRQTSIECADSCLKKEILDYICQHPFLPPFTPTDKRVASTYDLHKRLVTSDYCSHTTTIDAAISIFKTGRLLSAVKAFGRDAEELVLDSRNAASDPIDYFDYVMLGWSNTSSGYRLAMERLLGRAPSEKEL
;
A
#
# COMPACT_ATOMS: atom_id res chain seq x y z
N MET A 1 -11.94 3.09 7.25
CA MET A 1 -10.64 3.69 6.85
C MET A 1 -10.91 5.06 6.23
N ILE A 2 -10.01 6.03 6.41
CA ILE A 2 -10.11 7.34 5.72
C ILE A 2 -9.09 7.36 4.60
N LEU A 3 -9.53 7.59 3.36
CA LEU A 3 -8.64 7.92 2.24
C LEU A 3 -8.58 9.44 2.12
N LYS A 4 -7.43 10.03 2.47
CA LYS A 4 -7.20 11.46 2.43
C LYS A 4 -6.34 11.83 1.21
N ILE A 5 -6.98 12.43 0.22
CA ILE A 5 -6.32 12.99 -0.96
C ILE A 5 -5.78 14.37 -0.59
N TYR A 6 -4.48 14.58 -0.71
CA TYR A 6 -3.86 15.81 -0.24
C TYR A 6 -2.61 16.22 -1.02
N ASN A 7 -2.22 17.48 -0.85
CA ASN A 7 -0.97 18.04 -1.36
C ASN A 7 0.19 17.68 -0.43
N GLY A 8 0.60 16.42 -0.46
CA GLY A 8 1.68 15.86 0.36
C GLY A 8 2.96 15.60 -0.43
N GLU A 9 4.05 15.37 0.29
CA GLU A 9 5.32 14.99 -0.32
C GLU A 9 5.37 13.52 -0.76
N TYR A 10 4.71 12.65 -0.01
CA TYR A 10 4.66 11.21 -0.24
C TYR A 10 3.38 10.63 0.36
N SER A 11 2.96 9.49 -0.14
CA SER A 11 1.81 8.78 0.41
C SER A 11 2.23 7.97 1.64
N LEU A 12 1.39 7.92 2.66
CA LEU A 12 1.65 7.14 3.88
C LEU A 12 0.33 6.69 4.52
N GLN A 13 0.40 5.60 5.28
CA GLN A 13 -0.71 5.13 6.10
C GLN A 13 -0.33 5.23 7.57
N TRP A 14 -1.17 5.90 8.35
CA TRP A 14 -0.96 6.11 9.77
C TRP A 14 -2.30 6.24 10.48
N ASP A 15 -2.45 5.56 11.61
CA ASP A 15 -3.62 5.66 12.50
C ASP A 15 -4.97 5.49 11.76
N GLY A 16 -5.06 4.50 10.85
CA GLY A 16 -6.26 4.21 10.09
C GLY A 16 -6.60 5.22 8.98
N ILE A 17 -5.70 6.15 8.68
CA ILE A 17 -5.79 7.12 7.58
C ILE A 17 -4.75 6.77 6.53
N TYR A 18 -5.19 6.59 5.29
CA TYR A 18 -4.33 6.51 4.13
C TYR A 18 -4.25 7.89 3.47
N TYR A 19 -3.12 8.56 3.65
CA TYR A 19 -2.79 9.83 3.01
C TYR A 19 -2.23 9.55 1.62
N LEU A 20 -3.02 9.82 0.58
CA LEU A 20 -2.60 9.67 -0.82
C LEU A 20 -2.19 11.03 -1.38
N ALA A 21 -0.89 11.20 -1.57
CA ALA A 21 -0.32 12.36 -2.25
C ALA A 21 -0.39 12.14 -3.77
N LEU A 22 -1.00 13.09 -4.49
CA LEU A 22 -1.03 13.07 -5.95
C LEU A 22 0.25 13.68 -6.54
N ILE A 23 0.65 13.24 -7.72
CA ILE A 23 1.83 13.80 -8.41
C ILE A 23 1.67 15.29 -8.72
N ASP A 24 0.47 15.68 -9.16
CA ASP A 24 0.20 17.01 -9.67
C ASP A 24 -1.05 17.63 -9.01
N TYR A 25 -1.14 17.51 -7.68
CA TYR A 25 -2.30 18.02 -6.94
C TYR A 25 -2.60 19.50 -7.27
N PRO A 26 -3.86 19.88 -7.56
CA PRO A 26 -5.08 19.09 -7.45
C PRO A 26 -5.46 18.31 -8.73
N ASN A 27 -4.65 18.32 -9.76
CA ASN A 27 -4.87 17.47 -10.92
C ASN A 27 -4.59 16.02 -10.57
N ILE A 28 -5.33 15.10 -11.19
CA ILE A 28 -5.20 13.67 -10.99
C ILE A 28 -5.03 12.96 -12.32
N GLN A 29 -4.19 11.93 -12.33
CA GLN A 29 -3.96 11.10 -13.50
C GLN A 29 -4.90 9.87 -13.48
N GLU A 30 -5.20 9.33 -14.66
CA GLU A 30 -6.10 8.17 -14.79
C GLU A 30 -5.65 6.95 -13.97
N TRP A 31 -4.33 6.69 -13.91
CA TRP A 31 -3.80 5.58 -13.12
C TRP A 31 -3.88 5.82 -11.59
N GLU A 32 -3.93 7.08 -11.14
CA GLU A 32 -4.20 7.43 -9.73
C GLU A 32 -5.68 7.21 -9.42
N LEU A 33 -6.60 7.55 -10.34
CA LEU A 33 -8.01 7.24 -10.23
C LEU A 33 -8.26 5.73 -10.15
N GLU A 34 -7.59 4.93 -10.99
CA GLU A 34 -7.64 3.47 -10.92
C GLU A 34 -7.14 2.94 -9.57
N LYS A 35 -6.00 3.45 -9.07
CA LYS A 35 -5.45 3.08 -7.76
C LYS A 35 -6.50 3.33 -6.66
N ILE A 36 -7.13 4.50 -6.66
CA ILE A 36 -8.18 4.86 -5.70
C ILE A 36 -9.38 3.92 -5.84
N ALA A 37 -9.88 3.71 -7.06
CA ALA A 37 -11.08 2.90 -7.28
C ALA A 37 -10.87 1.43 -6.87
N LYS A 38 -9.71 0.85 -7.14
CA LYS A 38 -9.36 -0.52 -6.68
C LYS A 38 -9.24 -0.61 -5.17
N PHE A 39 -8.62 0.38 -4.53
CA PHE A 39 -8.57 0.46 -3.07
C PHE A 39 -9.98 0.52 -2.46
N ILE A 40 -10.87 1.37 -2.98
CA ILE A 40 -12.26 1.45 -2.50
C ILE A 40 -13.03 0.15 -2.75
N ALA A 41 -12.84 -0.48 -3.91
CA ALA A 41 -13.48 -1.76 -4.23
C ALA A 41 -13.01 -2.89 -3.29
N TYR A 42 -11.71 -2.93 -2.97
CA TYR A 42 -11.14 -3.84 -1.98
C TYR A 42 -11.75 -3.63 -0.59
N GLU A 43 -11.77 -2.38 -0.09
CA GLU A 43 -12.39 -2.09 1.21
C GLU A 43 -13.88 -2.50 1.25
N LYS A 44 -14.61 -2.23 0.17
CA LYS A 44 -16.03 -2.61 0.03
C LYS A 44 -16.23 -4.13 0.02
N LEU A 45 -15.37 -4.88 -0.68
CA LEU A 45 -15.39 -6.35 -0.72
C LEU A 45 -15.31 -6.94 0.69
N HIS A 46 -14.47 -6.34 1.53
CA HIS A 46 -14.29 -6.73 2.93
C HIS A 46 -15.27 -6.03 3.89
N LYS A 47 -16.34 -5.42 3.36
CA LYS A 47 -17.41 -4.76 4.13
C LYS A 47 -16.92 -3.65 5.06
N ARG A 48 -15.77 -3.03 4.75
CA ARG A 48 -15.24 -1.90 5.50
C ARG A 48 -15.87 -0.60 5.03
N GLN A 49 -16.17 0.28 5.97
CA GLN A 49 -16.62 1.64 5.67
C GLN A 49 -15.40 2.50 5.37
N THR A 50 -15.40 3.11 4.18
CA THR A 50 -14.31 3.97 3.72
C THR A 50 -14.84 5.32 3.27
N SER A 51 -14.26 6.39 3.82
CA SER A 51 -14.57 7.77 3.45
C SER A 51 -13.45 8.36 2.60
N ILE A 52 -13.81 9.23 1.65
CA ILE A 52 -12.86 9.99 0.85
C ILE A 52 -12.88 11.44 1.33
N GLU A 53 -11.74 11.88 1.86
CA GLU A 53 -11.48 13.27 2.24
C GLU A 53 -10.59 13.93 1.19
N CYS A 54 -11.02 15.07 0.68
CA CYS A 54 -10.27 15.87 -0.27
C CYS A 54 -10.73 17.32 -0.11
N ALA A 55 -9.77 18.25 0.02
CA ALA A 55 -10.06 19.66 0.22
C ALA A 55 -10.58 20.32 -1.08
N ASP A 56 -10.14 19.84 -2.23
CA ASP A 56 -10.61 20.29 -3.53
C ASP A 56 -11.92 19.56 -3.90
N SER A 57 -13.02 20.32 -3.99
CA SER A 57 -14.34 19.75 -4.27
C SER A 57 -14.50 19.23 -5.69
N CYS A 58 -13.78 19.80 -6.67
CA CYS A 58 -13.83 19.39 -8.06
C CYS A 58 -13.12 18.04 -8.23
N LEU A 59 -11.92 17.91 -7.69
CA LEU A 59 -11.17 16.66 -7.62
C LEU A 59 -11.96 15.58 -6.87
N LYS A 60 -12.56 15.93 -5.73
CA LYS A 60 -13.40 14.99 -4.99
C LYS A 60 -14.54 14.45 -5.85
N LYS A 61 -15.21 15.32 -6.60
CA LYS A 61 -16.29 14.94 -7.51
C LYS A 61 -15.77 14.02 -8.62
N GLU A 62 -14.65 14.38 -9.25
CA GLU A 62 -14.02 13.58 -10.30
C GLU A 62 -13.70 12.15 -9.83
N ILE A 63 -13.13 12.01 -8.63
CA ILE A 63 -12.85 10.71 -8.01
C ILE A 63 -14.14 9.90 -7.80
N LEU A 64 -15.18 10.53 -7.25
CA LEU A 64 -16.47 9.85 -6.99
C LEU A 64 -17.16 9.42 -8.29
N ASP A 65 -17.15 10.27 -9.31
CA ASP A 65 -17.70 9.98 -10.63
C ASP A 65 -16.94 8.80 -11.27
N TYR A 66 -15.60 8.79 -11.20
CA TYR A 66 -14.78 7.69 -11.70
C TYR A 66 -15.09 6.36 -11.00
N ILE A 67 -15.16 6.34 -9.67
CA ILE A 67 -15.48 5.13 -8.88
C ILE A 67 -16.86 4.58 -9.27
N CYS A 68 -17.85 5.46 -9.49
CA CYS A 68 -19.19 5.04 -9.87
C CYS A 68 -19.22 4.39 -11.26
N GLN A 69 -18.39 4.88 -12.19
CA GLN A 69 -18.33 4.41 -13.57
C GLN A 69 -17.45 3.16 -13.74
N HIS A 70 -16.50 2.94 -12.83
CA HIS A 70 -15.49 1.86 -12.92
C HIS A 70 -15.53 0.93 -11.70
N PRO A 71 -16.55 0.06 -11.58
CA PRO A 71 -16.57 -0.93 -10.51
C PRO A 71 -15.50 -2.01 -10.78
N PHE A 72 -14.58 -2.20 -9.81
CA PHE A 72 -13.57 -3.25 -9.86
C PHE A 72 -14.00 -4.48 -9.07
N LEU A 73 -13.65 -5.66 -9.57
CA LEU A 73 -13.80 -6.94 -8.90
C LEU A 73 -12.43 -7.62 -8.77
N PRO A 74 -12.23 -8.51 -7.79
CA PRO A 74 -11.04 -9.35 -7.74
C PRO A 74 -10.88 -10.18 -9.02
N PRO A 75 -9.64 -10.38 -9.50
CA PRO A 75 -8.38 -9.90 -8.95
C PRO A 75 -8.10 -8.42 -9.28
N PHE A 76 -7.59 -7.65 -8.31
CA PHE A 76 -7.27 -6.22 -8.46
C PHE A 76 -5.94 -5.97 -9.21
N THR A 77 -5.77 -6.59 -10.37
CA THR A 77 -4.55 -6.49 -11.18
C THR A 77 -4.42 -5.09 -11.79
N PRO A 78 -3.32 -4.34 -11.56
CA PRO A 78 -3.13 -3.01 -12.15
C PRO A 78 -3.10 -3.06 -13.69
N THR A 79 -3.74 -2.10 -14.36
CA THR A 79 -3.68 -2.00 -15.84
C THR A 79 -2.33 -1.43 -16.31
N ASP A 80 -1.69 -0.64 -15.46
CA ASP A 80 -0.39 -0.01 -15.68
C ASP A 80 0.49 -0.15 -14.42
N LYS A 81 1.80 -0.38 -14.60
CA LYS A 81 2.78 -0.50 -13.49
C LYS A 81 2.74 0.70 -12.54
N ARG A 82 2.39 1.89 -13.04
CA ARG A 82 2.24 3.12 -12.27
C ARG A 82 1.15 3.03 -11.20
N VAL A 83 0.10 2.24 -11.43
CA VAL A 83 -0.97 1.99 -10.45
C VAL A 83 -0.42 1.31 -9.18
N ALA A 84 0.61 0.47 -9.33
CA ALA A 84 1.29 -0.21 -8.22
C ALA A 84 2.67 0.38 -7.90
N SER A 85 2.95 1.58 -8.42
CA SER A 85 4.21 2.28 -8.18
C SER A 85 4.22 2.98 -6.83
N THR A 86 5.43 3.31 -6.42
CA THR A 86 5.75 4.16 -5.27
C THR A 86 6.73 5.24 -5.73
N TYR A 87 7.07 6.16 -4.83
CA TYR A 87 8.00 7.25 -5.08
C TYR A 87 9.36 6.97 -4.43
N ASP A 88 10.42 7.51 -5.02
CA ASP A 88 11.74 7.59 -4.38
C ASP A 88 11.85 8.81 -3.46
N LEU A 89 13.01 8.97 -2.82
CA LEU A 89 13.34 10.12 -1.96
C LEU A 89 13.29 11.48 -2.69
N HIS A 90 13.30 11.48 -4.02
CA HIS A 90 13.21 12.66 -4.87
C HIS A 90 11.81 12.85 -5.46
N LYS A 91 10.79 12.13 -4.94
CA LYS A 91 9.40 12.16 -5.42
C LYS A 91 9.24 11.71 -6.87
N ARG A 92 10.21 10.98 -7.41
CA ARG A 92 10.10 10.42 -8.75
C ARG A 92 9.35 9.10 -8.66
N LEU A 93 8.44 8.92 -9.59
CA LEU A 93 7.74 7.66 -9.79
C LEU A 93 8.76 6.56 -10.08
N VAL A 94 8.73 5.48 -9.32
CA VAL A 94 9.60 4.32 -9.56
C VAL A 94 8.76 3.10 -9.91
N THR A 95 9.12 2.49 -11.05
CA THR A 95 8.55 1.25 -11.53
C THR A 95 9.69 0.30 -11.97
N SER A 96 9.36 -0.97 -12.10
CA SER A 96 10.26 -2.00 -12.62
C SER A 96 9.49 -2.95 -13.54
N ASP A 97 10.20 -3.61 -14.43
CA ASP A 97 9.67 -4.73 -15.22
C ASP A 97 9.48 -6.00 -14.38
N TYR A 98 9.99 -6.00 -13.14
CA TYR A 98 9.90 -7.11 -12.20
C TYR A 98 9.07 -6.73 -10.97
N CYS A 99 8.41 -7.73 -10.38
CA CYS A 99 7.79 -7.60 -9.08
C CYS A 99 8.82 -7.80 -7.97
N SER A 100 8.73 -7.02 -6.90
CA SER A 100 9.46 -7.20 -5.65
C SER A 100 8.52 -7.69 -4.55
N HIS A 101 9.10 -8.38 -3.57
CA HIS A 101 8.45 -8.77 -2.32
C HIS A 101 9.32 -8.30 -1.16
N THR A 102 8.79 -7.42 -0.32
CA THR A 102 9.49 -6.94 0.87
C THR A 102 9.17 -7.85 2.05
N THR A 103 10.21 -8.39 2.69
CA THR A 103 10.07 -9.27 3.85
C THR A 103 11.26 -9.17 4.78
N THR A 104 11.19 -9.82 5.95
CA THR A 104 12.29 -9.89 6.92
C THR A 104 13.43 -10.77 6.41
N ILE A 105 14.65 -10.59 6.94
CA ILE A 105 15.82 -11.38 6.54
C ILE A 105 15.56 -12.88 6.75
N ASP A 106 14.99 -13.27 7.89
CA ASP A 106 14.70 -14.67 8.20
C ASP A 106 13.68 -15.28 7.22
N ALA A 107 12.65 -14.51 6.87
CA ALA A 107 11.68 -14.93 5.85
C ALA A 107 12.33 -15.04 4.47
N ALA A 108 13.24 -14.14 4.09
CA ALA A 108 13.99 -14.22 2.84
C ALA A 108 14.87 -15.49 2.78
N ILE A 109 15.59 -15.81 3.86
CA ILE A 109 16.37 -17.05 3.98
C ILE A 109 15.46 -18.28 3.80
N SER A 110 14.29 -18.27 4.43
CA SER A 110 13.31 -19.35 4.31
C SER A 110 12.79 -19.51 2.88
N ILE A 111 12.51 -18.41 2.18
CA ILE A 111 12.10 -18.42 0.76
C ILE A 111 13.19 -19.09 -0.09
N PHE A 112 14.47 -18.74 0.08
CA PHE A 112 15.55 -19.35 -0.69
C PHE A 112 15.73 -20.84 -0.38
N LYS A 113 15.56 -21.26 0.88
CA LYS A 113 15.67 -22.67 1.28
C LYS A 113 14.50 -23.52 0.77
N THR A 114 13.30 -22.97 0.77
CA THR A 114 12.06 -23.72 0.48
C THR A 114 11.56 -23.54 -0.95
N GLY A 115 11.99 -22.50 -1.64
CA GLY A 115 11.49 -22.10 -2.96
C GLY A 115 10.05 -21.57 -2.94
N ARG A 116 9.52 -21.16 -1.78
CA ARG A 116 8.11 -20.77 -1.62
C ARG A 116 7.98 -19.36 -1.04
N LEU A 117 7.19 -18.52 -1.71
CA LEU A 117 6.67 -17.29 -1.12
C LEU A 117 5.39 -17.63 -0.33
N LEU A 118 5.32 -17.13 0.90
CA LEU A 118 4.23 -17.40 1.83
C LEU A 118 3.59 -16.07 2.28
N SER A 119 2.29 -16.09 2.54
CA SER A 119 1.60 -14.99 3.23
C SER A 119 2.13 -14.84 4.65
N ALA A 120 1.84 -13.72 5.30
CA ALA A 120 2.36 -13.44 6.64
C ALA A 120 1.93 -14.50 7.66
N VAL A 121 0.65 -14.93 7.63
CA VAL A 121 0.14 -16.01 8.51
C VAL A 121 0.95 -17.30 8.36
N LYS A 122 1.31 -17.68 7.12
CA LYS A 122 2.08 -18.89 6.82
C LYS A 122 3.57 -18.72 7.13
N ALA A 123 4.14 -17.55 6.87
CA ALA A 123 5.55 -17.27 7.10
C ALA A 123 5.89 -17.20 8.59
N PHE A 124 4.98 -16.67 9.40
CA PHE A 124 5.17 -16.53 10.85
C PHE A 124 4.51 -17.65 11.67
N GLY A 125 3.65 -18.47 11.07
CA GLY A 125 2.92 -19.53 11.78
C GLY A 125 2.00 -18.98 12.86
N ARG A 126 1.37 -17.83 12.59
CA ARG A 126 0.50 -17.09 13.51
C ARG A 126 -0.81 -16.76 12.82
N ASP A 127 -1.86 -16.67 13.62
CA ASP A 127 -3.18 -16.32 13.10
C ASP A 127 -3.24 -14.83 12.72
N ALA A 128 -4.11 -14.49 11.77
CA ALA A 128 -4.20 -13.12 11.27
C ALA A 128 -4.63 -12.15 12.37
N GLU A 129 -5.50 -12.58 13.30
CA GLU A 129 -5.92 -11.86 14.50
C GLU A 129 -4.72 -11.47 15.38
N GLU A 130 -3.76 -12.37 15.54
CA GLU A 130 -2.55 -12.10 16.31
C GLU A 130 -1.63 -11.11 15.60
N LEU A 131 -1.57 -11.18 14.27
CA LEU A 131 -0.74 -10.29 13.45
C LEU A 131 -1.33 -8.87 13.39
N VAL A 132 -2.65 -8.73 13.42
CA VAL A 132 -3.33 -7.42 13.52
C VAL A 132 -2.91 -6.69 14.80
N LEU A 133 -2.78 -7.42 15.91
CA LEU A 133 -2.41 -6.89 17.23
C LEU A 133 -0.90 -6.74 17.44
N ASP A 134 -0.09 -7.17 16.47
CA ASP A 134 1.36 -7.11 16.57
C ASP A 134 1.84 -5.65 16.49
N SER A 135 2.82 -5.27 17.32
CA SER A 135 3.39 -3.92 17.31
C SER A 135 4.05 -3.55 15.97
N ARG A 136 4.39 -4.55 15.14
CA ARG A 136 4.91 -4.35 13.78
C ARG A 136 3.82 -3.95 12.79
N ASN A 137 2.54 -4.12 13.12
CA ASN A 137 1.40 -3.63 12.34
C ASN A 137 1.18 -2.12 12.53
N ALA A 138 2.25 -1.33 12.34
CA ALA A 138 2.21 0.12 12.53
C ALA A 138 1.23 0.83 11.58
N ALA A 139 0.97 0.25 10.41
CA ALA A 139 0.02 0.77 9.43
C ALA A 139 -1.45 0.47 9.81
N SER A 140 -1.70 -0.31 10.87
CA SER A 140 -3.03 -0.82 11.22
C SER A 140 -3.68 -1.57 10.05
N ASP A 141 -2.90 -2.42 9.40
CA ASP A 141 -3.35 -3.28 8.31
C ASP A 141 -4.48 -4.21 8.82
N PRO A 142 -5.53 -4.42 8.01
CA PRO A 142 -6.68 -5.23 8.40
C PRO A 142 -6.35 -6.73 8.39
N ILE A 143 -7.19 -7.54 9.04
CA ILE A 143 -6.94 -8.98 9.20
C ILE A 143 -6.65 -9.74 7.89
N ASP A 144 -7.40 -9.47 6.83
CA ASP A 144 -7.26 -10.09 5.52
C ASP A 144 -5.97 -9.72 4.79
N TYR A 145 -5.31 -8.64 5.21
CA TYR A 145 -3.99 -8.24 4.69
C TYR A 145 -2.95 -9.34 4.86
N PHE A 146 -3.04 -10.09 5.95
CA PHE A 146 -2.04 -11.07 6.35
C PHE A 146 -2.15 -12.40 5.59
N ASP A 147 -3.21 -12.58 4.79
CA ASP A 147 -3.52 -13.82 4.08
C ASP A 147 -2.98 -13.88 2.64
N TYR A 148 -2.62 -12.74 2.04
CA TYR A 148 -2.07 -12.70 0.69
C TYR A 148 -0.57 -12.39 0.65
N VAL A 149 0.07 -12.71 -0.48
CA VAL A 149 1.46 -12.33 -0.75
C VAL A 149 1.45 -10.98 -1.46
N MET A 150 2.07 -9.98 -0.82
CA MET A 150 2.24 -8.67 -1.42
C MET A 150 3.36 -8.66 -2.46
N LEU A 151 3.03 -8.16 -3.65
CA LEU A 151 3.98 -7.90 -4.72
C LEU A 151 3.86 -6.44 -5.15
N GLY A 152 4.99 -5.77 -5.34
CA GLY A 152 5.05 -4.41 -5.87
C GLY A 152 5.80 -4.37 -7.19
N TRP A 153 5.35 -3.56 -8.15
CA TRP A 153 6.05 -3.34 -9.43
C TRP A 153 7.19 -2.32 -9.30
N SER A 154 7.85 -2.27 -8.14
CA SER A 154 8.90 -1.31 -7.83
C SER A 154 9.89 -1.93 -6.86
N ASN A 155 11.17 -1.54 -6.93
CA ASN A 155 12.24 -2.06 -6.07
C ASN A 155 12.70 -1.00 -5.03
N THR A 156 11.80 -0.11 -4.61
CA THR A 156 12.22 1.10 -3.88
C THR A 156 12.50 0.85 -2.42
N SER A 157 13.15 1.85 -1.82
CA SER A 157 13.45 1.89 -0.40
C SER A 157 12.24 2.07 0.51
N SER A 158 11.01 2.33 0.02
CA SER A 158 9.86 2.48 0.91
C SER A 158 9.55 1.18 1.68
N GLY A 159 9.68 0.03 1.01
CA GLY A 159 9.60 -1.29 1.66
C GLY A 159 10.74 -1.51 2.66
N TYR A 160 11.98 -1.14 2.30
CA TYR A 160 13.13 -1.26 3.21
C TYR A 160 13.01 -0.36 4.43
N ARG A 161 12.52 0.86 4.25
CA ARG A 161 12.20 1.79 5.33
C ARG A 161 11.17 1.20 6.27
N LEU A 162 10.06 0.69 5.75
CA LEU A 162 9.04 0.04 6.59
C LEU A 162 9.60 -1.18 7.35
N ALA A 163 10.40 -2.00 6.68
CA ALA A 163 11.06 -3.14 7.33
C ALA A 163 12.02 -2.69 8.43
N MET A 164 12.77 -1.61 8.20
CA MET A 164 13.70 -1.02 9.16
C MET A 164 12.96 -0.34 10.31
N GLU A 165 11.87 0.39 10.05
CA GLU A 165 10.98 0.98 11.07
C GLU A 165 10.46 -0.09 12.02
N ARG A 166 10.01 -1.22 11.46
CA ARG A 166 9.54 -2.38 12.24
C ARG A 166 10.65 -3.04 13.05
N LEU A 167 11.88 -3.07 12.53
CA LEU A 167 13.03 -3.61 13.24
C LEU A 167 13.47 -2.70 14.40
N LEU A 168 13.46 -1.38 14.19
CA LEU A 168 13.94 -0.39 15.16
C LEU A 168 12.89 0.05 16.18
N GLY A 169 11.59 -0.12 15.87
CA GLY A 169 10.50 0.44 16.67
C GLY A 169 10.43 1.98 16.65
N ARG A 170 11.10 2.62 15.67
CA ARG A 170 11.14 4.07 15.43
C ARG A 170 11.46 4.36 13.97
N ALA A 171 11.30 5.61 13.55
CA ALA A 171 11.78 6.06 12.23
C ALA A 171 13.30 5.84 12.09
N PRO A 172 13.79 5.25 10.97
CA PRO A 172 15.21 5.11 10.69
C PRO A 172 15.82 6.46 10.29
N SER A 173 17.07 6.65 10.65
CA SER A 173 17.94 7.70 10.13
C SER A 173 18.39 7.40 8.70
N GLU A 174 18.89 8.41 7.98
CA GLU A 174 19.43 8.21 6.62
C GLU A 174 20.58 7.19 6.58
N LYS A 175 21.33 7.01 7.67
CA LYS A 175 22.42 6.02 7.75
C LYS A 175 21.91 4.58 7.94
N GLU A 176 20.69 4.43 8.46
CA GLU A 176 20.03 3.13 8.68
C GLU A 176 19.26 2.66 7.43
N LEU A 177 18.97 3.55 6.48
CA LEU A 177 18.34 3.26 5.18
C LEU A 177 19.38 2.90 4.11
#